data_AF-A0AAQ0ELF9-F1
#
_entry.id   AF-A0AAQ0ELF9-F1
#
_cell.length_a   1.000
_cell.length_b   1.000
_cell.length_c   1.000
_cell.angle_alpha   90.00
_cell.angle_beta   90.00
_cell.angle_gamma   90.00
#
_symmetry.space_group_name_H-M   'P 1'
#
loop_
_entity.id
_entity.type
_entity.pdbx_description
1 polymer ?
#
loop_
_entity_poly.entity_id
_entity_poly.type
_entity_poly.pdbx_seq_one_letter_code
_entity_poly.pdbx_strand_id
1 'polypeptide(L)'
;MVFDCVFVHYQGLPIFKQLQIEEALLRNSSQNFCLVNTNLPEAVVLGISRKPEQDLYVEHLRSDNIPIIRRYSGGGTVFLDADSLMVSWIMNSPSPMPSSKKLLQWTSTIYTPIFPSGFKVIDNDYTLFEKKIGGNAQYIQKQRWVHHTTFLWDMNPQKLARYLPIPQIQPAYRQNRSHTDFLTTIHSWFDSKEDFLSKLRHSAAHKIVWKEGSQPMIAKALSQPHRQATQIL
;
A
#
# COMPACT_ATOMS: atom_id res chain seq x y z
N MET A 1 -20.78 11.52 -4.15
CA MET A 1 -21.25 10.13 -3.94
C MET A 1 -20.60 9.63 -2.67
N VAL A 2 -21.39 9.06 -1.77
CA VAL A 2 -20.92 8.50 -0.50
C VAL A 2 -21.01 6.98 -0.60
N PHE A 3 -20.00 6.27 -0.11
CA PHE A 3 -19.89 4.81 -0.19
C PHE A 3 -19.91 4.19 1.21
N ASP A 4 -20.67 3.12 1.39
CA ASP A 4 -20.47 2.24 2.54
C ASP A 4 -19.09 1.57 2.43
N CYS A 5 -18.28 1.61 3.49
CA CYS A 5 -16.96 0.98 3.51
C CYS A 5 -16.68 0.31 4.85
N VAL A 6 -16.22 -0.94 4.80
CA VAL A 6 -15.82 -1.72 5.95
C VAL A 6 -14.37 -1.38 6.32
N PHE A 7 -14.15 -0.86 7.51
CA PHE A 7 -12.83 -0.62 8.06
C PHE A 7 -12.30 -1.87 8.76
N VAL A 8 -11.04 -2.22 8.51
CA VAL A 8 -10.35 -3.32 9.18
C VAL A 8 -8.94 -2.86 9.52
N HIS A 9 -8.59 -2.92 10.81
CA HIS A 9 -7.23 -2.65 11.28
C HIS A 9 -6.56 -3.93 11.74
N TYR A 10 -5.39 -4.21 11.17
CA TYR A 10 -4.48 -5.26 11.59
C TYR A 10 -3.25 -4.66 12.26
N GLN A 11 -2.70 -5.39 13.23
CA GLN A 11 -1.41 -5.09 13.84
C GLN A 11 -0.52 -6.32 13.69
N GLY A 12 0.59 -6.18 12.97
CA GLY A 12 1.56 -7.25 12.76
C GLY A 12 1.11 -8.38 11.87
N LEU A 13 0.05 -8.20 11.06
CA LEU A 13 -0.35 -9.22 10.10
C LEU A 13 0.74 -9.36 9.02
N PRO A 14 1.30 -10.56 8.76
CA PRO A 14 2.27 -10.73 7.70
C PRO A 14 1.72 -10.26 6.36
N ILE A 15 2.50 -9.47 5.61
CA ILE A 15 2.01 -8.83 4.39
C ILE A 15 1.49 -9.86 3.36
N PHE A 16 2.09 -11.05 3.30
CA PHE A 16 1.60 -12.15 2.48
C PHE A 16 0.13 -12.46 2.76
N LYS A 17 -0.28 -12.51 4.03
CA LYS A 17 -1.66 -12.76 4.45
C LYS A 17 -2.59 -11.61 4.10
N GLN A 18 -2.16 -10.36 4.31
CA GLN A 18 -2.96 -9.20 3.91
C GLN A 18 -3.21 -9.18 2.40
N LEU A 19 -2.20 -9.46 1.58
CA LEU A 19 -2.34 -9.52 0.11
C LEU A 19 -3.27 -10.64 -0.34
N GLN A 20 -3.27 -11.80 0.34
CA GLN A 20 -4.25 -12.87 0.12
C GLN A 20 -5.68 -12.41 0.47
N ILE A 21 -5.83 -11.71 1.60
CA ILE A 21 -7.12 -11.14 2.02
C ILE A 21 -7.61 -10.10 1.01
N GLU A 22 -6.75 -9.21 0.55
CA GLU A 22 -7.10 -8.22 -0.48
C GLU A 22 -7.63 -8.88 -1.74
N GLU A 23 -6.92 -9.90 -2.26
CA GLU A 23 -7.35 -10.59 -3.47
C GLU A 23 -8.67 -11.33 -3.26
N ALA A 24 -8.85 -12.01 -2.13
CA ALA A 24 -10.10 -12.68 -1.80
C ALA A 24 -11.28 -11.70 -1.70
N LEU A 25 -11.12 -10.57 -1.00
CA LEU A 25 -12.16 -9.53 -0.89
C LEU A 25 -12.44 -8.84 -2.23
N LEU A 26 -11.42 -8.68 -3.08
CA LEU A 26 -11.59 -8.17 -4.43
C LEU A 26 -12.47 -9.09 -5.28
N ARG A 27 -12.27 -10.41 -5.22
CA ARG A 27 -12.94 -11.40 -6.08
C ARG A 27 -14.29 -11.87 -5.53
N ASN A 28 -14.39 -12.03 -4.21
CA ASN A 28 -15.45 -12.80 -3.56
C ASN A 28 -16.36 -11.94 -2.67
N SER A 29 -16.20 -10.61 -2.70
CA SER A 29 -17.09 -9.68 -2.00
C SER A 29 -17.53 -8.54 -2.90
N SER A 30 -18.76 -8.08 -2.71
CA SER A 30 -19.31 -6.87 -3.32
C SER A 30 -19.25 -5.65 -2.39
N GLN A 31 -18.79 -5.80 -1.14
CA GLN A 31 -18.66 -4.67 -0.21
C GLN A 31 -17.39 -3.86 -0.50
N ASN A 32 -17.33 -2.62 -0.02
CA ASN A 32 -16.09 -1.85 -0.07
C ASN A 32 -15.30 -2.03 1.23
N PHE A 33 -13.97 -1.97 1.16
CA PHE A 33 -13.07 -2.17 2.29
C PHE A 33 -11.96 -1.12 2.33
N CYS A 34 -11.60 -0.72 3.54
CA CYS A 34 -10.35 -0.03 3.85
C CYS A 34 -9.60 -0.91 4.86
N LEU A 35 -8.57 -1.61 4.39
CA LEU A 35 -7.68 -2.39 5.25
C LEU A 35 -6.50 -1.53 5.65
N VAL A 36 -6.18 -1.47 6.93
CA VAL A 36 -4.97 -0.83 7.43
C VAL A 36 -4.16 -1.84 8.21
N ASN A 37 -2.86 -1.90 7.97
CA ASN A 37 -1.95 -2.77 8.71
C ASN A 37 -0.76 -1.96 9.22
N THR A 38 -0.49 -2.11 10.50
CA THR A 38 0.57 -1.41 11.23
C THR A 38 1.50 -2.44 11.86
N ASN A 39 2.75 -2.05 12.16
CA ASN A 39 3.74 -2.90 12.82
C ASN A 39 4.03 -4.19 12.03
N LEU A 40 4.14 -4.09 10.71
CA LEU A 40 4.33 -5.26 9.85
C LEU A 40 5.66 -5.97 10.17
N PRO A 41 5.71 -7.31 10.12
CA PRO A 41 6.98 -8.01 10.10
C PRO A 41 7.76 -7.68 8.82
N GLU A 42 9.07 -7.93 8.86
CA GLU A 42 9.93 -7.61 7.72
C GLU A 42 9.59 -8.46 6.49
N ALA A 43 9.54 -7.82 5.32
CA ALA A 43 9.34 -8.49 4.04
C ALA A 43 9.74 -7.59 2.88
N VAL A 44 10.09 -8.21 1.76
CA VAL A 44 10.18 -7.55 0.46
C VAL A 44 8.98 -7.92 -0.39
N VAL A 45 8.36 -6.94 -1.03
CA VAL A 45 7.21 -7.14 -1.92
C VAL A 45 7.49 -6.61 -3.32
N LEU A 46 7.73 -7.52 -4.25
CA LEU A 46 7.86 -7.30 -5.68
C LEU A 46 6.49 -7.07 -6.33
N GLY A 47 6.43 -6.16 -7.30
CA GLY A 47 5.28 -6.06 -8.21
C GLY A 47 5.17 -7.29 -9.12
N ILE A 48 3.99 -7.57 -9.66
CA ILE A 48 3.73 -8.80 -10.43
C ILE A 48 4.69 -9.04 -11.61
N SER A 49 5.19 -7.96 -12.23
CA SER A 49 6.11 -8.01 -13.36
C SER A 49 7.58 -7.79 -12.99
N ARG A 50 7.90 -7.64 -11.69
CA ARG A 50 9.26 -7.36 -11.22
C ARG A 50 10.07 -8.64 -11.07
N LYS A 51 11.36 -8.52 -11.35
CA LYS A 51 12.33 -9.61 -11.36
C LYS A 51 13.24 -9.47 -10.13
N PRO A 52 13.33 -10.50 -9.27
CA PRO A 52 14.19 -10.46 -8.08
C PRO A 52 15.62 -9.99 -8.38
N GLU A 53 16.22 -10.50 -9.44
CA GLU A 53 17.60 -10.21 -9.85
C GLU A 53 17.85 -8.76 -10.29
N GLN A 54 16.79 -8.00 -10.60
CA GLN A 54 16.88 -6.59 -11.00
C GLN A 54 16.56 -5.64 -9.85
N ASP A 55 15.65 -6.04 -8.96
CA ASP A 55 15.10 -5.18 -7.93
C ASP A 55 15.69 -5.43 -6.55
N LEU A 56 16.42 -6.54 -6.34
CA LEU A 56 16.84 -7.02 -5.01
C LEU A 56 18.32 -7.41 -4.93
N TYR A 57 18.92 -7.19 -3.76
CA TYR A 57 20.11 -7.89 -3.30
C TYR A 57 19.71 -9.21 -2.62
N VAL A 58 19.41 -10.24 -3.42
CA VAL A 58 18.85 -11.52 -2.96
C VAL A 58 19.69 -12.20 -1.87
N GLU A 59 21.01 -12.12 -1.95
CA GLU A 59 21.90 -12.74 -0.95
C GLU A 59 21.77 -12.10 0.44
N HIS A 60 21.58 -10.77 0.52
CA HIS A 60 21.35 -10.10 1.80
C HIS A 60 19.98 -10.45 2.39
N LEU A 61 18.95 -10.58 1.55
CA LEU A 61 17.63 -11.00 2.00
C LEU A 61 17.66 -12.43 2.54
N ARG A 62 18.41 -13.33 1.89
CA ARG A 62 18.60 -14.71 2.35
C ARG A 62 19.36 -14.77 3.66
N SER A 63 20.47 -14.02 3.80
CA SER A 63 21.26 -14.02 5.04
C SER A 63 20.45 -13.53 6.24
N ASP A 64 19.55 -12.58 6.01
CA ASP A 64 18.79 -11.92 7.06
C ASP A 64 17.39 -12.54 7.24
N ASN A 65 17.09 -13.65 6.54
CA ASN A 65 15.82 -14.38 6.57
C ASN A 65 14.59 -13.51 6.23
N ILE A 66 14.74 -12.56 5.32
CA ILE A 66 13.66 -11.67 4.89
C ILE A 66 12.88 -12.33 3.75
N PRO A 67 11.57 -12.57 3.90
CA PRO A 67 10.78 -13.22 2.87
C PRO A 67 10.63 -12.32 1.63
N ILE A 68 10.72 -12.94 0.45
CA ILE A 68 10.48 -12.29 -0.84
C ILE A 68 9.08 -12.67 -1.31
N ILE A 69 8.23 -11.68 -1.54
CA ILE A 69 6.83 -11.88 -1.93
C ILE A 69 6.60 -11.20 -3.27
N ARG A 70 5.95 -11.89 -4.21
CA ARG A 70 5.42 -11.30 -5.45
C ARG A 70 3.93 -11.07 -5.30
N ARG A 71 3.49 -9.80 -5.35
CA ARG A 71 2.06 -9.45 -5.23
C ARG A 71 1.33 -9.53 -6.57
N TYR A 72 0.00 -9.62 -6.50
CA TYR A 72 -0.91 -9.68 -7.64
C TYR A 72 -1.06 -8.35 -8.42
N SER A 73 -0.73 -7.21 -7.79
CA SER A 73 -0.82 -5.88 -8.40
C SER A 73 0.47 -5.46 -9.12
N GLY A 74 0.36 -4.45 -9.99
CA GLY A 74 1.51 -3.85 -10.69
C GLY A 74 2.38 -2.98 -9.78
N GLY A 75 3.30 -2.22 -10.37
CA GLY A 75 4.15 -1.25 -9.68
C GLY A 75 5.58 -1.75 -9.40
N GLY A 76 6.29 -1.01 -8.54
CA GLY A 76 7.68 -1.30 -8.15
C GLY A 76 7.80 -2.27 -6.99
N THR A 77 8.97 -2.27 -6.37
CA THR A 77 9.29 -3.11 -5.21
C THR A 77 9.37 -2.27 -3.95
N VAL A 78 8.90 -2.82 -2.83
CA VAL A 78 8.95 -2.17 -1.52
C VAL A 78 9.58 -3.11 -0.49
N PHE A 79 10.32 -2.53 0.44
CA PHE A 79 10.69 -3.17 1.69
C PHE A 79 9.67 -2.72 2.75
N LEU A 80 9.23 -3.66 3.58
CA LEU A 80 8.27 -3.45 4.65
C LEU A 80 8.90 -3.92 5.95
N ASP A 81 8.62 -3.20 7.02
CA ASP A 81 8.96 -3.56 8.39
C ASP A 81 7.99 -2.86 9.37
N ALA A 82 8.33 -2.84 10.66
CA ALA A 82 7.50 -2.23 11.68
C ALA A 82 7.27 -0.73 11.41
N ASP A 83 8.19 -0.07 10.71
CA ASP A 83 8.13 1.35 10.34
C ASP A 83 7.51 1.59 8.96
N SER A 84 6.75 0.61 8.49
CA SER A 84 5.84 0.73 7.36
C SER A 84 4.39 0.76 7.83
N LEU A 85 3.55 1.51 7.13
CA LEU A 85 2.10 1.52 7.33
C LEU A 85 1.43 1.25 5.98
N MET A 86 0.60 0.21 5.90
CA MET A 86 -0.05 -0.18 4.65
C MET A 86 -1.55 0.09 4.71
N VAL A 87 -2.06 0.82 3.72
CA VAL A 87 -3.50 1.12 3.56
C VAL A 87 -3.97 0.59 2.22
N SER A 88 -5.04 -0.19 2.21
CA SER A 88 -5.61 -0.80 1.00
C SER A 88 -7.09 -0.48 0.89
N TRP A 89 -7.46 0.23 -0.18
CA TRP A 89 -8.83 0.52 -0.56
C TRP A 89 -9.29 -0.50 -1.59
N ILE A 90 -10.35 -1.24 -1.30
CA ILE A 90 -10.98 -2.20 -2.22
C ILE A 90 -12.40 -1.71 -2.44
N MET A 91 -12.65 -1.10 -3.59
CA MET A 91 -13.88 -0.33 -3.80
C MET A 91 -14.57 -0.72 -5.11
N ASN A 92 -15.88 -0.58 -5.12
CA ASN A 92 -16.70 -0.55 -6.32
C ASN A 92 -16.71 0.86 -6.92
N SER A 93 -16.96 0.91 -8.22
CA SER A 93 -17.10 2.11 -9.03
C SER A 93 -18.41 1.99 -9.82
N PRO A 94 -19.19 3.07 -9.96
CA PRO A 94 -20.45 3.05 -10.71
C PRO A 94 -20.25 2.75 -12.20
N SER A 95 -19.05 3.04 -12.72
CA SER A 95 -18.63 2.76 -14.09
C SER A 95 -17.25 2.09 -14.09
N PRO A 96 -16.84 1.40 -15.16
CA PRO A 96 -15.45 0.97 -15.31
C PRO A 96 -14.50 2.14 -15.04
N MET A 97 -13.48 1.91 -14.21
CA MET A 97 -12.51 2.94 -13.88
C MET A 97 -11.55 3.13 -15.06
N PRO A 98 -11.40 4.35 -15.61
CA PRO A 98 -10.70 4.55 -16.88
C PRO A 98 -9.17 4.44 -16.75
N SER A 99 -8.59 4.67 -15.56
CA SER A 99 -7.14 4.53 -15.36
C SER A 99 -6.72 4.47 -13.88
N SER A 100 -5.53 3.91 -13.63
CA SER A 100 -4.86 3.93 -12.32
C SER A 100 -4.59 5.35 -11.81
N LYS A 101 -4.29 6.30 -12.72
CA LYS A 101 -4.07 7.71 -12.39
C LYS A 101 -5.29 8.37 -11.75
N LYS A 102 -6.50 8.08 -12.24
CA LYS A 102 -7.73 8.60 -11.63
C LYS A 102 -7.97 8.02 -10.24
N LEU A 103 -7.64 6.74 -10.01
CA LEU A 103 -7.70 6.14 -8.68
C LEU A 103 -6.75 6.81 -7.72
N LEU A 104 -5.50 7.00 -8.13
CA LEU A 104 -4.47 7.68 -7.35
C LEU A 104 -4.89 9.11 -6.98
N GLN A 105 -5.50 9.84 -7.91
CA GLN A 105 -6.05 11.17 -7.65
C GLN A 105 -7.25 11.12 -6.69
N TRP A 106 -8.14 10.14 -6.82
CA TRP A 106 -9.27 10.00 -5.92
C TRP A 106 -8.80 9.73 -4.48
N THR A 107 -7.87 8.78 -4.29
CA THR A 107 -7.31 8.46 -2.98
C THR A 107 -6.49 9.61 -2.42
N SER A 108 -5.78 10.39 -3.26
CA SER A 108 -5.07 11.57 -2.79
C SER A 108 -6.00 12.62 -2.17
N THR A 109 -7.27 12.72 -2.59
CA THR A 109 -8.24 13.63 -1.95
C THR A 109 -8.61 13.23 -0.52
N ILE A 110 -8.44 11.96 -0.16
CA ILE A 110 -8.63 11.47 1.21
C ILE A 110 -7.40 11.79 2.06
N TYR A 111 -6.20 11.71 1.49
CA TYR A 111 -4.96 11.95 2.22
C TYR A 111 -4.60 13.43 2.34
N THR A 112 -4.96 14.26 1.36
CA THR A 112 -4.59 15.69 1.35
C THR A 112 -4.92 16.43 2.65
N PRO A 113 -6.11 16.26 3.27
CA PRO A 113 -6.45 16.98 4.50
C PRO A 113 -5.68 16.54 5.75
N ILE A 114 -5.03 15.38 5.74
CA ILE A 114 -4.34 14.84 6.91
C ILE A 114 -2.83 15.11 6.89
N PHE A 115 -2.31 15.65 5.80
CA PHE A 115 -0.90 16.01 5.62
C PHE A 115 -0.74 17.54 5.60
N PRO A 116 0.45 18.07 5.91
CA PRO A 116 0.71 19.50 5.79
C PRO A 116 0.71 19.94 4.32
N SER A 117 0.81 21.26 4.13
CA SER A 117 1.13 21.84 2.82
C SER A 117 2.37 21.17 2.21
N GLY A 118 2.31 20.86 0.92
CA GLY A 118 3.38 20.16 0.21
C GLY A 118 3.10 18.70 -0.09
N PHE A 119 2.03 18.12 0.46
CA PHE A 119 1.51 16.84 -0.02
C PHE A 119 1.07 16.93 -1.47
N LYS A 120 1.61 16.06 -2.32
CA LYS A 120 1.22 15.96 -3.72
C LYS A 120 1.40 14.55 -4.26
N VAL A 121 0.75 14.32 -5.39
CA VAL A 121 0.96 13.13 -6.22
C VAL A 121 1.99 13.49 -7.29
N ILE A 122 3.11 12.78 -7.33
CA ILE A 122 4.05 12.83 -8.45
C ILE A 122 4.22 11.41 -8.99
N ASP A 123 3.89 11.21 -10.26
CA ASP A 123 3.86 9.88 -10.89
C ASP A 123 2.95 8.93 -10.08
N ASN A 124 3.49 7.85 -9.51
CA ASN A 124 2.78 6.89 -8.65
C ASN A 124 3.09 7.06 -7.17
N ASP A 125 3.73 8.16 -6.78
CA ASP A 125 4.17 8.41 -5.42
C ASP A 125 3.31 9.47 -4.74
N TYR A 126 3.08 9.27 -3.44
CA TYR A 126 2.75 10.36 -2.54
C TYR A 126 4.04 10.97 -2.03
N THR A 127 4.13 12.29 -2.10
CA THR A 127 5.34 13.04 -1.72
C THR A 127 4.98 14.16 -0.75
N LEU A 128 5.88 14.45 0.18
CA LEU A 128 5.92 15.71 0.89
C LEU A 128 7.05 16.54 0.29
N PHE A 129 6.69 17.68 -0.30
CA PHE A 129 7.61 18.47 -1.12
C PHE A 129 8.25 17.60 -2.21
N GLU A 130 9.58 17.47 -2.27
CA GLU A 130 10.27 16.69 -3.31
C GLU A 130 10.72 15.30 -2.86
N LYS A 131 10.26 14.85 -1.69
CA LYS A 131 10.60 13.55 -1.12
C LYS A 131 9.39 12.63 -1.07
N LYS A 132 9.62 11.37 -1.45
CA LYS A 132 8.59 10.33 -1.44
C LYS A 132 8.31 9.89 0.00
N ILE A 133 7.03 9.86 0.35
CA ILE A 133 6.52 9.34 1.63
C ILE A 133 5.63 8.11 1.47
N GLY A 134 5.16 7.83 0.26
CA GLY A 134 4.30 6.68 0.01
C GLY A 134 4.41 6.16 -1.42
N GLY A 135 4.47 4.84 -1.56
CA GLY A 135 4.43 4.15 -2.85
C GLY A 135 3.04 3.55 -3.08
N ASN A 136 2.51 3.72 -4.30
CA ASN A 136 1.17 3.25 -4.64
C ASN A 136 1.19 2.19 -5.73
N ALA A 137 0.24 1.25 -5.64
CA ALA A 137 -0.08 0.35 -6.73
C ALA A 137 -1.58 0.06 -6.78
N GLN A 138 -2.08 -0.22 -7.98
CA GLN A 138 -3.49 -0.45 -8.25
C GLN A 138 -3.71 -1.75 -9.01
N TYR A 139 -4.90 -2.31 -8.84
CA TYR A 139 -5.41 -3.40 -9.64
C TYR A 139 -6.87 -3.10 -10.00
N ILE A 140 -7.23 -3.13 -11.29
CA ILE A 140 -8.58 -2.80 -11.76
C ILE A 140 -9.19 -4.03 -12.42
N GLN A 141 -10.41 -4.39 -12.02
CA GLN A 141 -11.23 -5.41 -12.64
C GLN A 141 -12.64 -4.84 -12.88
N LYS A 142 -12.91 -4.42 -14.12
CA LYS A 142 -14.20 -3.85 -14.51
C LYS A 142 -14.59 -2.67 -13.60
N GLN A 143 -15.64 -2.82 -12.81
CA GLN A 143 -16.21 -1.82 -11.89
C GLN A 143 -15.63 -1.93 -10.47
N ARG A 144 -14.61 -2.76 -10.23
CA ARG A 144 -14.03 -2.95 -8.90
C ARG A 144 -12.52 -2.80 -8.97
N TRP A 145 -11.93 -2.25 -7.93
CA TRP A 145 -10.51 -1.94 -7.93
C TRP A 145 -9.90 -2.04 -6.55
N VAL A 146 -8.59 -2.27 -6.52
CA VAL A 146 -7.74 -2.10 -5.35
C VAL A 146 -6.79 -0.95 -5.59
N HIS A 147 -6.61 -0.10 -4.58
CA HIS A 147 -5.50 0.83 -4.46
C HIS A 147 -4.86 0.59 -3.11
N HIS A 148 -3.60 0.16 -3.09
CA HIS A 148 -2.84 0.08 -1.87
C HIS A 148 -1.66 1.04 -1.85
N THR A 149 -1.42 1.59 -0.67
CA THR A 149 -0.36 2.53 -0.39
C THR A 149 0.49 1.96 0.74
N THR A 150 1.80 1.96 0.53
CA THR A 150 2.78 1.78 1.60
C THR A 150 3.29 3.16 1.98
N PHE A 151 2.97 3.63 3.17
CA PHE A 151 3.54 4.83 3.77
C PHE A 151 4.80 4.49 4.57
N LEU A 152 5.81 5.35 4.46
CA LEU A 152 7.05 5.27 5.22
C LEU A 152 6.82 5.91 6.58
N TRP A 153 6.50 5.12 7.61
CA TRP A 153 6.17 5.65 8.94
C TRP A 153 7.39 6.30 9.58
N ASP A 154 8.42 5.51 9.87
CA ASP A 154 9.71 5.98 10.39
C ASP A 154 10.90 5.15 9.83
N MET A 155 10.72 4.66 8.61
CA MET A 155 11.62 3.66 8.02
C MET A 155 13.03 4.22 7.82
N ASN A 156 14.05 3.45 8.24
CA ASN A 156 15.45 3.74 7.98
C ASN A 156 15.83 3.48 6.50
N PRO A 157 16.14 4.53 5.70
CA PRO A 157 16.48 4.35 4.28
C PRO A 157 17.78 3.57 4.05
N GLN A 158 18.71 3.55 5.01
CA GLN A 158 19.95 2.77 4.91
C GLN A 158 19.67 1.27 5.01
N LYS A 159 18.74 0.88 5.88
CA LYS A 159 18.28 -0.50 5.99
C LYS A 159 17.58 -0.94 4.70
N LEU A 160 16.75 -0.09 4.11
CA LEU A 160 16.17 -0.35 2.78
C LEU A 160 17.25 -0.54 1.72
N ALA A 161 18.30 0.30 1.72
CA ALA A 161 19.39 0.24 0.76
C ALA A 161 20.21 -1.07 0.83
N ARG A 162 20.20 -1.76 1.98
CA ARG A 162 20.80 -3.09 2.13
C ARG A 162 20.11 -4.13 1.25
N TYR A 163 18.81 -3.99 1.02
CA TYR A 163 18.01 -5.00 0.32
C TYR A 163 17.62 -4.58 -1.11
N LEU A 164 17.43 -3.29 -1.33
CA LEU A 164 16.94 -2.75 -2.60
C LEU A 164 18.02 -1.88 -3.27
N PRO A 165 18.56 -2.27 -4.44
CA PRO A 165 19.32 -1.37 -5.30
C PRO A 165 18.53 -0.10 -5.66
N ILE A 166 19.23 0.89 -6.23
CA ILE A 166 18.56 2.01 -6.90
C ILE A 166 17.73 1.45 -8.07
N PRO A 167 16.42 1.73 -8.15
CA PRO A 167 15.58 1.17 -9.21
C PRO A 167 16.04 1.63 -10.59
N GLN A 168 16.15 0.70 -11.55
CA GLN A 168 16.46 1.04 -12.95
C GLN A 168 15.36 1.89 -13.59
N ILE A 169 14.10 1.59 -13.26
CA ILE A 169 12.94 2.39 -13.66
C ILE A 169 12.55 3.27 -12.48
N GLN A 170 12.79 4.57 -12.61
CA GLN A 170 12.52 5.57 -11.59
C GLN A 170 11.66 6.71 -12.14
N PRO A 171 10.84 7.35 -11.31
CA PRO A 171 10.13 8.54 -11.73
C PRO A 171 11.12 9.68 -12.00
N ALA A 172 10.83 10.53 -12.98
CA ALA A 172 11.78 11.57 -13.44
C ALA A 172 12.26 12.50 -12.31
N TYR A 173 11.38 12.83 -11.35
CA TYR A 173 11.71 13.69 -10.21
C TYR A 173 12.67 13.05 -9.20
N ARG A 174 12.95 11.75 -9.30
CA ARG A 174 13.99 11.12 -8.46
C ARG A 174 15.37 11.69 -8.73
N GLN A 175 15.66 12.03 -9.99
CA GLN A 175 16.94 12.63 -10.40
C GLN A 175 18.16 11.83 -9.91
N ASN A 176 18.10 10.49 -9.98
CA ASN A 176 19.15 9.58 -9.49
C ASN A 176 19.54 9.72 -8.01
N ARG A 177 18.72 10.40 -7.19
CA ARG A 177 18.97 10.51 -5.75
C ARG A 177 19.06 9.13 -5.09
N SER A 178 19.92 9.05 -4.07
CA SER A 178 20.00 7.89 -3.18
C SER A 178 18.66 7.66 -2.47
N HIS A 179 18.46 6.48 -1.86
CA HIS A 179 17.25 6.25 -1.06
C HIS A 179 17.11 7.27 0.08
N THR A 180 18.21 7.61 0.74
CA THR A 180 18.25 8.60 1.83
C THR A 180 17.84 10.01 1.38
N ASP A 181 18.25 10.41 0.18
CA ASP A 181 17.95 11.76 -0.33
C ASP A 181 16.57 11.85 -0.99
N PHE A 182 16.04 10.71 -1.46
CA PHE A 182 14.77 10.64 -2.16
C PHE A 182 13.57 10.39 -1.22
N LEU A 183 13.77 9.63 -0.16
CA LEU A 183 12.72 9.24 0.77
C LEU A 183 12.66 10.18 1.98
N THR A 184 11.46 10.32 2.54
CA THR A 184 11.25 10.86 3.87
C THR A 184 10.11 10.11 4.54
N THR A 185 9.97 10.26 5.85
CA THR A 185 9.02 9.50 6.67
C THR A 185 7.78 10.34 6.97
N ILE A 186 6.80 9.80 7.70
CA ILE A 186 5.58 10.52 8.09
C ILE A 186 5.36 10.58 9.60
N HIS A 187 6.21 9.94 10.40
CA HIS A 187 6.07 9.85 11.85
C HIS A 187 6.02 11.22 12.55
N SER A 188 6.82 12.22 12.13
CA SER A 188 6.81 13.53 12.81
C SER A 188 5.55 14.40 12.56
N TRP A 189 4.60 13.92 11.76
CA TRP A 189 3.35 14.63 11.45
C TRP A 189 2.12 14.02 12.13
N PHE A 190 2.31 12.92 12.86
CA PHE A 190 1.24 12.18 13.53
C PHE A 190 1.73 11.74 14.90
N ASP A 191 0.89 11.85 15.92
CA ASP A 191 1.29 11.50 17.29
C ASP A 191 1.55 9.99 17.44
N SER A 192 0.80 9.19 16.69
CA SER A 192 0.95 7.74 16.60
C SER A 192 0.31 7.20 15.31
N LYS A 193 0.49 5.91 15.03
CA LYS A 193 -0.22 5.27 13.90
C LYS A 193 -1.74 5.34 14.12
N GLU A 194 -2.21 5.25 15.35
CA GLU A 194 -3.63 5.41 15.71
C GLU A 194 -4.14 6.83 15.40
N ASP A 195 -3.35 7.87 15.63
CA ASP A 195 -3.68 9.24 15.20
C ASP A 195 -3.81 9.33 13.67
N PHE A 196 -2.88 8.72 12.92
CA PHE A 196 -3.01 8.61 11.46
C PHE A 196 -4.32 7.92 11.05
N LEU A 197 -4.66 6.78 11.67
CA LEU A 197 -5.90 6.04 11.38
C LEU A 197 -7.15 6.90 11.69
N SER A 198 -7.15 7.62 12.82
CA SER A 198 -8.23 8.53 13.22
C SER A 198 -8.42 9.64 12.19
N LYS A 199 -7.34 10.35 11.83
CA LYS A 199 -7.35 11.41 10.81
C LYS A 199 -7.77 10.89 9.44
N LEU A 200 -7.30 9.70 9.04
CA LEU A 200 -7.72 9.03 7.81
C LEU A 200 -9.23 8.81 7.77
N ARG A 201 -9.79 8.25 8.85
CA ARG A 201 -11.23 7.98 8.97
C ARG A 201 -12.06 9.26 8.93
N HIS A 202 -11.62 10.28 9.67
CA HIS A 202 -12.27 11.59 9.68
C HIS A 202 -12.24 12.24 8.29
N SER A 203 -11.07 12.30 7.65
CA SER A 203 -10.91 12.88 6.33
C SER A 203 -11.77 12.18 5.28
N ALA A 204 -11.87 10.85 5.30
CA ALA A 204 -12.68 10.12 4.34
C ALA A 204 -14.21 10.22 4.58
N ALA A 205 -14.66 10.70 5.75
CA ALA A 205 -16.08 10.66 6.15
C ALA A 205 -17.03 11.42 5.19
N HIS A 206 -16.53 12.41 4.44
CA HIS A 206 -17.31 13.10 3.41
C HIS A 206 -17.57 12.24 2.15
N LYS A 207 -16.84 11.13 1.99
CA LYS A 207 -17.03 10.14 0.89
C LYS A 207 -17.44 8.77 1.40
N ILE A 208 -17.29 8.48 2.69
CA ILE A 208 -17.38 7.13 3.25
C ILE A 208 -18.32 7.11 4.46
N VAL A 209 -19.25 6.16 4.46
CA VAL A 209 -19.97 5.72 5.66
C VAL A 209 -19.25 4.48 6.20
N TRP A 210 -18.67 4.61 7.39
CA TRP A 210 -17.87 3.57 7.99
C TRP A 210 -18.71 2.46 8.61
N LYS A 211 -18.34 1.22 8.34
CA LYS A 211 -18.81 0.01 9.02
C LYS A 211 -17.60 -0.71 9.59
N GLU A 212 -17.74 -1.38 10.72
CA GLU A 212 -16.66 -2.19 11.27
C GLU A 212 -16.67 -3.60 10.65
N GLY A 213 -15.49 -4.10 10.29
CA GLY A 213 -15.33 -5.44 9.73
C GLY A 213 -15.35 -6.54 10.79
N SER A 214 -15.63 -7.77 10.37
CA SER A 214 -15.63 -8.94 11.25
C SER A 214 -14.82 -10.10 10.65
N GLN A 215 -14.21 -10.90 11.51
CA GLN A 215 -13.43 -12.09 11.09
C GLN A 215 -14.26 -13.07 10.24
N PRO A 216 -15.54 -13.37 10.55
CA PRO A 216 -16.36 -14.26 9.72
C PRO A 216 -16.53 -13.76 8.28
N MET A 217 -16.64 -12.44 8.08
CA MET A 217 -16.76 -11.84 6.74
C MET A 217 -15.50 -12.09 5.91
N ILE A 218 -14.33 -11.88 6.50
CA ILE A 218 -13.04 -12.08 5.83
C ILE A 218 -12.80 -13.58 5.57
N ALA A 219 -13.09 -14.43 6.55
CA ALA A 219 -12.98 -15.88 6.41
C ALA A 219 -13.88 -16.43 5.29
N LYS A 220 -15.11 -15.90 5.15
CA LYS A 220 -16.03 -16.28 4.06
C LYS A 220 -15.47 -15.92 2.68
N ALA A 221 -14.85 -14.75 2.54
CA ALA A 221 -14.25 -14.37 1.26
C ALA A 221 -13.03 -15.25 0.92
N LEU A 222 -12.21 -15.58 1.92
CA LEU A 222 -11.02 -16.43 1.77
C LEU A 222 -11.35 -17.89 1.43
N SER A 223 -12.45 -18.43 1.95
CA SER A 223 -12.84 -19.83 1.71
C SER A 223 -13.36 -20.09 0.30
N GLN A 224 -13.74 -19.04 -0.44
CA GLN A 224 -14.21 -19.16 -1.81
C GLN A 224 -13.04 -19.24 -2.81
N PRO A 225 -13.14 -20.05 -3.88
CA PRO A 225 -12.12 -20.14 -4.91
C PRO A 225 -11.81 -18.77 -5.52
N HIS A 226 -10.51 -18.46 -5.67
CA HIS A 226 -10.02 -17.25 -6.32
C HIS A 226 -8.60 -17.51 -6.84
N ARG A 227 -8.06 -16.59 -7.64
CA ARG A 227 -6.81 -16.80 -8.40
C ARG A 227 -5.56 -17.05 -7.53
N GLN A 228 -5.53 -16.53 -6.29
CA GLN A 228 -4.39 -16.68 -5.37
C GLN A 228 -3.05 -16.35 -6.03
N ALA A 229 -2.97 -15.19 -6.69
CA ALA A 229 -1.82 -14.81 -7.51
C ALA A 229 -0.60 -14.33 -6.70
N THR A 230 -0.79 -13.98 -5.43
CA THR A 230 0.32 -13.59 -4.55
C THR A 230 1.12 -14.82 -4.13
N GLN A 231 2.45 -14.76 -4.25
CA GLN A 231 3.35 -15.90 -4.02
C GLN A 231 4.54 -15.49 -3.15
N ILE A 232 5.01 -16.41 -2.30
CA ILE A 232 6.35 -16.34 -1.69
C ILE A 232 7.32 -16.96 -2.70
N LEU A 233 8.47 -16.33 -2.89
CA LEU A 233 9.55 -16.78 -3.79
C LEU A 233 10.67 -17.47 -3.02
#